data_AF-A0AAD9VJC1-F1
#
_entry.id   AF-A0AAD9VJC1-F1
#
_cell.length_a   1.000
_cell.length_b   1.000
_cell.length_c   1.000
_cell.angle_alpha   90.00
_cell.angle_beta   90.00
_cell.angle_gamma   90.00
#
_symmetry.space_group_name_H-M   'P 1'
#
loop_
_entity.id
_entity.type
_entity.pdbx_description
1 polymer ?
#
loop_
_entity_poly.entity_id
_entity_poly.type
_entity_poly.pdbx_seq_one_letter_code
_entity_poly.pdbx_strand_id
1 'polypeptide(L)'
;MFRAEESSRGSFLQQTKAAREERAHEKDREAAVTVIQAYVRGWLARIRFTKKILEEFDINFPDDCTKLDANIELQPALHIYRVTSRFLIIYKRERDQERIEKLCRYLVQTLQSESPKFSYVGVTLNKDHYISWISQMKTILNHCLIGLDSLKPEISSDHTSILLRLYTLVSFTSPASWAILKVEGMEKLRTGMSQLCANVMGHLVNNGFYAIMQTLLVKGLGRAEVSSISVALSAAVTLTLRPLISSQMSDKLVSLFLINIFSVPALVYHLNMLCPECISSFITHNLFSRSLELLNSEQNLRIVFNALEGSYALCLLANLIQLANIEREDVLKDSYFPSFTFVVTKMLEACQQYVVAKQSNITHWHPILGWFAQTVDSPLQEAIPYVTSQLACLWTGRIVLQLIGLPLTELVGKESPPQMEQQSTSISTNIFRRAFLEARTNRNNSNKNYRKLGSPECTKIALICSMYQTALHTLTQMKQDILTGLCYQDKILYHMWLFLGTLGPHCGLKAFLDHLAANTKCTAPEFQMLILFSDCMTHYVTILDDMEMYEQQEPFKLSDFVTMSFFLNQFLYKAVLNNLFDVKTVSNNPLFTSLHTLLMAIYRRDCRRPFCPDGHWLAKLRGTSLWFLG
;
A
#
# COMPACT_ATOMS: atom_id res chain seq x y z
N MET A 1 -43.59 -75.95 -66.29
CA MET A 1 -43.27 -74.51 -66.28
C MET A 1 -42.78 -74.17 -64.88
N PHE A 2 -41.54 -73.68 -64.78
CA PHE A 2 -40.72 -73.51 -63.57
C PHE A 2 -41.36 -72.66 -62.45
N ARG A 3 -41.28 -73.10 -61.17
CA ARG A 3 -41.14 -72.27 -59.95
C ARG A 3 -41.19 -73.14 -58.68
N ALA A 4 -40.05 -73.61 -58.18
CA ALA A 4 -39.94 -74.18 -56.83
C ALA A 4 -38.51 -74.19 -56.22
N GLU A 5 -37.53 -73.46 -56.75
CA GLU A 5 -36.14 -73.47 -56.23
C GLU A 5 -35.67 -72.15 -55.59
N GLU A 6 -36.45 -71.07 -55.65
CA GLU A 6 -36.03 -69.76 -55.11
C GLU A 6 -36.04 -69.67 -53.57
N SER A 7 -36.90 -70.45 -52.91
CA SER A 7 -37.11 -70.40 -51.45
C SER A 7 -35.94 -71.00 -50.64
N SER A 8 -35.37 -72.14 -51.08
CA SER A 8 -34.27 -72.79 -50.36
C SER A 8 -32.96 -72.01 -50.51
N ARG A 9 -32.72 -71.42 -51.70
CA ARG A 9 -31.53 -70.60 -51.98
C ARG A 9 -31.56 -69.27 -51.23
N GLY A 10 -32.72 -68.64 -51.12
CA GLY A 10 -32.92 -67.43 -50.30
C GLY A 10 -32.69 -67.69 -48.80
N SER A 11 -33.28 -68.77 -48.27
CA SER A 11 -33.06 -69.20 -46.88
C SER A 11 -31.59 -69.52 -46.59
N PHE A 12 -30.91 -70.21 -47.50
CA PHE A 12 -29.50 -70.55 -47.37
C PHE A 12 -28.60 -69.31 -47.40
N LEU A 13 -28.87 -68.34 -48.29
CA LEU A 13 -28.15 -67.07 -48.34
C LEU A 13 -28.36 -66.24 -47.08
N GLN A 14 -29.59 -66.26 -46.52
CA GLN A 14 -29.93 -65.54 -45.29
C GLN A 14 -29.28 -66.17 -44.05
N GLN A 15 -29.25 -67.51 -43.95
CA GLN A 15 -28.47 -68.23 -42.92
C GLN A 15 -26.97 -67.96 -43.06
N THR A 16 -26.46 -67.93 -44.29
CA THR A 16 -25.03 -67.63 -44.53
C THR A 16 -24.68 -66.19 -44.14
N LYS A 17 -25.60 -65.23 -44.38
CA LYS A 17 -25.45 -63.83 -43.97
C LYS A 17 -25.53 -63.69 -42.45
N ALA A 18 -26.53 -64.30 -41.80
CA ALA A 18 -26.67 -64.31 -40.34
C ALA A 18 -25.44 -64.94 -39.66
N ALA A 19 -24.93 -66.06 -40.16
CA ALA A 19 -23.70 -66.67 -39.64
C ALA A 19 -22.45 -65.82 -39.89
N ARG A 20 -22.44 -64.96 -40.92
CA ARG A 20 -21.34 -63.99 -41.13
C ARG A 20 -21.45 -62.82 -40.16
N GLU A 21 -22.65 -62.30 -39.92
CA GLU A 21 -22.93 -61.24 -38.95
C GLU A 21 -22.66 -61.71 -37.52
N GLU A 22 -23.03 -62.94 -37.17
CA GLU A 22 -22.73 -63.55 -35.87
C GLU A 22 -21.23 -63.70 -35.65
N ARG A 23 -20.47 -64.18 -36.65
CA ARG A 23 -18.99 -64.22 -36.58
C ARG A 23 -18.36 -62.83 -36.50
N ALA A 24 -18.96 -61.81 -37.14
CA ALA A 24 -18.47 -60.43 -37.04
C ALA A 24 -18.73 -59.87 -35.63
N HIS A 25 -19.93 -60.08 -35.08
CA HIS A 25 -20.27 -59.70 -33.70
C HIS A 25 -19.40 -60.42 -32.66
N GLU A 26 -19.07 -61.69 -32.88
CA GLU A 26 -18.19 -62.44 -31.98
C GLU A 26 -16.76 -61.90 -32.01
N LYS A 27 -16.24 -61.57 -33.20
CA LYS A 27 -14.94 -60.88 -33.34
C LYS A 27 -14.94 -59.50 -32.68
N ASP A 28 -16.01 -58.72 -32.85
CA ASP A 28 -16.14 -57.42 -32.20
C ASP A 28 -16.20 -57.56 -30.67
N ARG A 29 -16.89 -58.60 -30.16
CA ARG A 29 -16.94 -58.91 -28.73
C ARG A 29 -15.58 -59.33 -28.19
N GLU A 30 -14.85 -60.19 -28.89
CA GLU A 30 -13.49 -60.60 -28.50
C GLU A 30 -12.51 -59.42 -28.53
N ALA A 31 -12.60 -58.56 -29.54
CA ALA A 31 -11.81 -57.33 -29.61
C ALA A 31 -12.13 -56.41 -28.43
N ALA A 32 -13.40 -56.18 -28.12
CA ALA A 32 -13.83 -55.37 -26.99
C ALA A 32 -13.35 -55.95 -25.64
N VAL A 33 -13.47 -57.27 -25.44
CA VAL A 33 -12.99 -57.96 -24.22
C VAL A 33 -11.48 -57.80 -24.08
N THR A 34 -10.72 -57.96 -25.16
CA THR A 34 -9.26 -57.80 -25.15
C THR A 34 -8.86 -56.38 -24.74
N VAL A 35 -9.55 -55.37 -25.27
CA VAL A 35 -9.34 -53.97 -24.91
C VAL A 35 -9.65 -53.74 -23.43
N ILE A 36 -10.81 -54.18 -22.94
CA ILE A 36 -11.20 -54.03 -21.53
C ILE A 36 -10.16 -54.71 -20.61
N GLN A 37 -9.75 -55.94 -20.93
CA GLN A 37 -8.75 -56.66 -20.15
C GLN A 37 -7.39 -55.94 -20.13
N ALA A 38 -6.95 -55.38 -21.26
CA ALA A 38 -5.72 -54.59 -21.32
C ALA A 38 -5.80 -53.33 -20.44
N TYR A 39 -6.93 -52.61 -20.48
CA TYR A 39 -7.17 -51.44 -19.61
C TYR A 39 -7.16 -51.81 -18.13
N VAL A 40 -7.84 -52.90 -17.73
CA VAL A 40 -7.87 -53.38 -16.34
C VAL A 40 -6.49 -53.82 -15.87
N ARG A 41 -5.75 -54.59 -16.68
CA ARG A 41 -4.37 -55.01 -16.35
C ARG A 41 -3.45 -53.80 -16.17
N GLY A 42 -3.55 -52.81 -17.05
CA GLY A 42 -2.79 -51.56 -16.95
C GLY A 42 -3.14 -50.75 -15.70
N TRP A 43 -4.44 -50.66 -15.37
CA TRP A 43 -4.90 -50.01 -14.14
C TRP A 43 -4.39 -50.70 -12.88
N LEU A 44 -4.51 -52.03 -12.78
CA LEU A 44 -3.98 -52.82 -11.67
C LEU A 44 -2.45 -52.73 -11.55
N ALA A 45 -1.73 -52.68 -12.68
CA ALA A 45 -0.28 -52.48 -12.68
C ALA A 45 0.11 -51.11 -12.12
N ARG A 46 -0.60 -50.03 -12.53
CA ARG A 46 -0.38 -48.69 -11.98
C ARG A 46 -0.67 -48.63 -10.48
N ILE A 47 -1.74 -49.26 -10.01
CA ILE A 47 -2.05 -49.34 -8.56
C ILE A 47 -0.94 -50.06 -7.80
N ARG A 48 -0.50 -51.23 -8.27
CA ARG A 48 0.58 -51.99 -7.61
C ARG A 48 1.89 -51.21 -7.60
N PHE A 49 2.23 -50.53 -8.69
CA PHE A 49 3.40 -49.67 -8.78
C PHE A 49 3.33 -48.52 -7.76
N THR A 50 2.20 -47.81 -7.70
CA THR A 50 1.96 -46.75 -6.73
C THR A 50 2.06 -47.25 -5.29
N LYS A 51 1.39 -48.38 -4.98
CA LYS A 51 1.39 -48.97 -3.64
C LYS A 51 2.81 -49.35 -3.20
N LYS A 52 3.59 -49.99 -4.07
CA LYS A 52 4.98 -50.37 -3.76
C LYS A 52 5.86 -49.16 -3.44
N ILE A 53 5.71 -48.05 -4.16
CA ILE A 53 6.48 -46.83 -3.90
C ILE A 53 6.04 -46.16 -2.59
N LEU A 54 4.74 -46.15 -2.29
CA LEU A 54 4.25 -45.60 -1.03
C LEU A 54 4.70 -46.44 0.17
N GLU A 55 4.69 -47.76 0.07
CA GLU A 55 5.24 -48.66 1.09
C GLU A 55 6.74 -48.44 1.28
N GLU A 56 7.51 -48.34 0.19
CA GLU A 56 8.93 -47.99 0.25
C GLU A 56 9.14 -46.63 0.94
N PHE A 57 8.31 -45.63 0.65
CA PHE A 57 8.37 -44.32 1.32
C PHE A 57 8.07 -44.43 2.81
N ASP A 58 6.95 -45.04 3.18
CA ASP A 58 6.49 -45.11 4.57
C ASP A 58 7.47 -45.90 5.46
N ILE A 59 8.18 -46.90 4.93
CA ILE A 59 9.26 -47.63 5.63
C ILE A 59 10.45 -46.71 5.96
N ASN A 60 10.81 -45.80 5.06
CA ASN A 60 11.96 -44.90 5.24
C ASN A 60 11.61 -43.63 6.05
N PHE A 61 10.31 -43.31 6.20
CA PHE A 61 9.82 -42.15 6.94
C PHE A 61 8.71 -42.54 7.94
N PRO A 62 9.05 -43.28 9.02
CA PRO A 62 8.08 -43.77 10.00
C PRO A 62 7.38 -42.64 10.78
N ASP A 63 6.22 -42.96 11.37
CA ASP A 63 5.33 -42.01 12.06
C ASP A 63 5.97 -41.34 13.29
N ASP A 64 7.02 -41.93 13.85
CA ASP A 64 7.78 -41.34 14.97
C ASP A 64 8.52 -40.05 14.57
N CYS A 65 8.64 -39.76 13.27
CA CYS A 65 9.10 -38.47 12.73
C CYS A 65 8.06 -37.33 12.86
N THR A 66 7.04 -37.46 13.70
CA THR A 66 5.98 -36.44 13.90
C THR A 66 6.40 -35.31 14.84
N LYS A 67 7.44 -35.50 15.65
CA LYS A 67 8.00 -34.45 16.53
C LYS A 67 9.30 -33.90 15.95
N LEU A 68 9.47 -32.58 15.99
CA LEU A 68 10.67 -31.88 15.52
C LEU A 68 11.95 -32.29 16.28
N ASP A 69 11.82 -32.79 17.52
CA ASP A 69 12.95 -33.16 18.40
C ASP A 69 13.15 -34.69 18.53
N ALA A 70 12.55 -35.50 17.66
CA ALA A 70 12.82 -36.93 17.66
C ALA A 70 14.26 -37.20 17.18
N ASN A 71 15.03 -37.98 17.93
CA ASN A 71 16.33 -38.51 17.49
C ASN A 71 16.09 -39.51 16.35
N ILE A 72 15.95 -39.00 15.13
CA ILE A 72 15.80 -39.80 13.92
C ILE A 72 17.19 -40.32 13.52
N GLU A 73 17.33 -41.63 13.38
CA GLU A 73 18.53 -42.22 12.76
C GLU A 73 18.59 -41.82 11.29
N LEU A 74 19.54 -40.95 10.95
CA LEU A 74 19.70 -40.44 9.60
C LEU A 74 20.24 -41.53 8.66
N GLN A 75 19.51 -41.79 7.58
CA GLN A 75 19.99 -42.63 6.49
C GLN A 75 20.88 -41.86 5.51
N PRO A 76 21.68 -42.55 4.68
CA PRO A 76 22.52 -41.91 3.67
C PRO A 76 21.70 -41.02 2.71
N ALA A 77 22.17 -39.79 2.48
CA ALA A 77 21.45 -38.78 1.71
C ALA A 77 21.12 -39.23 0.27
N LEU A 78 21.99 -40.03 -0.35
CA LEU A 78 21.78 -40.60 -1.69
C LEU A 78 20.61 -41.59 -1.73
N HIS A 79 20.38 -42.35 -0.66
CA HIS A 79 19.25 -43.27 -0.55
C HIS A 79 17.94 -42.48 -0.40
N ILE A 80 17.93 -41.49 0.49
CA ILE A 80 16.80 -40.57 0.67
C ILE A 80 16.45 -39.84 -0.65
N TYR A 81 17.45 -39.40 -1.40
CA TYR A 81 17.27 -38.80 -2.73
C TYR A 81 16.54 -39.75 -3.70
N ARG A 82 16.90 -41.04 -3.72
CA ARG A 82 16.29 -42.05 -4.60
C ARG A 82 14.85 -42.35 -4.23
N VAL A 83 14.58 -42.57 -2.94
CA VAL A 83 13.23 -42.82 -2.42
C VAL A 83 12.33 -41.62 -2.71
N THR A 84 12.82 -40.41 -2.44
CA THR A 84 12.09 -39.16 -2.69
C THR A 84 11.81 -38.96 -4.18
N SER A 85 12.76 -39.28 -5.06
CA SER A 85 12.57 -39.17 -6.52
C SER A 85 11.42 -40.04 -7.00
N ARG A 86 11.33 -41.29 -6.51
CA ARG A 86 10.24 -42.21 -6.85
C ARG A 86 8.90 -41.73 -6.32
N PHE A 87 8.87 -41.24 -5.09
CA PHE A 87 7.66 -40.70 -4.47
C PHE A 87 7.09 -39.52 -5.27
N LEU A 88 7.93 -38.58 -5.69
CA LEU A 88 7.48 -37.41 -6.46
C LEU A 88 6.86 -37.76 -7.83
N ILE A 89 7.23 -38.89 -8.44
CA ILE A 89 6.63 -39.34 -9.72
C ILE A 89 5.14 -39.69 -9.55
N ILE A 90 4.74 -40.19 -8.38
CA ILE A 90 3.38 -40.67 -8.11
C ILE A 90 2.59 -39.75 -7.18
N TYR A 91 3.16 -38.62 -6.79
CA TYR A 91 2.61 -37.71 -5.80
C TYR A 91 1.24 -37.17 -6.23
N LYS A 92 0.29 -37.18 -5.29
CA LYS A 92 -1.02 -36.55 -5.47
C LYS A 92 -1.36 -35.69 -4.26
N ARG A 93 -1.70 -34.42 -4.53
CA ARG A 93 -2.02 -33.41 -3.50
C ARG A 93 -3.05 -33.90 -2.49
N GLU A 94 -4.15 -34.48 -2.93
CA GLU A 94 -5.27 -34.92 -2.07
C GLU A 94 -4.92 -36.10 -1.16
N ARG A 95 -4.01 -36.98 -1.61
CA ARG A 95 -3.66 -38.22 -0.90
C ARG A 95 -2.45 -38.05 0.02
N ASP A 96 -1.47 -37.23 -0.40
CA ASP A 96 -0.11 -37.31 0.12
C ASP A 96 0.35 -36.06 0.91
N GLN A 97 -0.58 -35.22 1.39
CA GLN A 97 -0.18 -34.03 2.18
C GLN A 97 0.61 -34.40 3.44
N GLU A 98 0.16 -35.39 4.19
CA GLU A 98 0.88 -35.80 5.41
C GLU A 98 2.26 -36.40 5.07
N ARG A 99 2.37 -37.12 3.95
CA ARG A 99 3.64 -37.70 3.50
C ARG A 99 4.63 -36.62 3.08
N ILE A 100 4.20 -35.56 2.38
CA ILE A 100 5.09 -34.46 2.05
C ILE A 100 5.56 -33.73 3.31
N GLU A 101 4.71 -33.61 4.34
CA GLU A 101 5.10 -33.02 5.63
C GLU A 101 6.11 -33.88 6.40
N LYS A 102 5.94 -35.21 6.43
CA LYS A 102 6.94 -36.13 6.99
C LYS A 102 8.29 -35.98 6.30
N LEU A 103 8.28 -35.93 4.96
CA LEU A 103 9.49 -35.67 4.19
C LEU A 103 10.12 -34.33 4.57
N CYS A 104 9.33 -33.26 4.67
CA CYS A 104 9.83 -31.94 5.03
C CYS A 104 10.51 -31.92 6.40
N ARG A 105 9.89 -32.53 7.43
CA ARG A 105 10.47 -32.66 8.78
C ARG A 105 11.82 -33.39 8.73
N TYR A 106 11.86 -34.54 8.04
CA TYR A 106 13.07 -35.32 7.89
C TYR A 106 14.18 -34.53 7.17
N LEU A 107 13.86 -33.89 6.03
CA LEU A 107 14.81 -33.12 5.25
C LEU A 107 15.41 -31.96 6.04
N VAL A 108 14.58 -31.25 6.80
CA VAL A 108 15.02 -30.16 7.67
C VAL A 108 15.96 -30.67 8.77
N GLN A 109 15.64 -31.82 9.40
CA GLN A 109 16.52 -32.44 10.40
C GLN A 109 17.90 -32.78 9.84
N THR A 110 17.97 -33.23 8.59
CA THR A 110 19.26 -33.57 7.95
C THR A 110 20.19 -32.36 7.80
N LEU A 111 19.67 -31.13 7.82
CA LEU A 111 20.48 -29.91 7.69
C LEU A 111 21.34 -29.64 8.93
N GLN A 112 20.98 -30.23 10.08
CA GLN A 112 21.76 -30.14 11.32
C GLN A 112 22.99 -31.06 11.29
N SER A 113 23.04 -32.05 10.39
CA SER A 113 24.19 -32.93 10.25
C SER A 113 25.36 -32.23 9.54
N GLU A 114 26.54 -32.27 10.17
CA GLU A 114 27.80 -31.79 9.59
C GLU A 114 28.37 -32.75 8.53
N SER A 115 27.99 -34.02 8.58
CA SER A 115 28.48 -35.02 7.63
C SER A 115 27.81 -34.91 6.25
N PRO A 116 28.58 -34.82 5.15
CA PRO A 116 28.04 -34.86 3.79
C PRO A 116 27.31 -36.16 3.43
N LYS A 117 27.56 -37.25 4.17
CA LYS A 117 26.92 -38.55 3.94
C LYS A 117 25.44 -38.54 4.36
N PHE A 118 25.12 -37.76 5.40
CA PHE A 118 23.79 -37.75 6.02
C PHE A 118 23.03 -36.45 5.75
N SER A 119 23.73 -35.33 5.57
CA SER A 119 23.10 -34.07 5.18
C SER A 119 22.52 -34.16 3.77
N TYR A 120 21.25 -33.78 3.60
CA TYR A 120 20.61 -33.84 2.28
C TYR A 120 21.27 -32.94 1.24
N VAL A 121 21.85 -31.82 1.68
CA VAL A 121 22.65 -30.93 0.83
C VAL A 121 23.91 -31.62 0.30
N GLY A 122 24.43 -32.64 1.00
CA GLY A 122 25.58 -33.42 0.58
C GLY A 122 25.41 -34.12 -0.77
N VAL A 123 24.16 -34.38 -1.21
CA VAL A 123 23.88 -34.92 -2.56
C VAL A 123 24.34 -33.97 -3.67
N THR A 124 24.33 -32.66 -3.41
CA THR A 124 24.81 -31.63 -4.37
C THR A 124 26.31 -31.73 -4.64
N LEU A 125 27.08 -32.33 -3.74
CA LEU A 125 28.53 -32.52 -3.93
C LEU A 125 28.83 -33.63 -4.94
N ASN A 126 27.84 -34.47 -5.27
CA ASN A 126 27.97 -35.46 -6.32
C ASN A 126 27.61 -34.85 -7.69
N LYS A 127 28.60 -34.79 -8.59
CA LYS A 127 28.46 -34.20 -9.94
C LYS A 127 27.34 -34.85 -10.76
N ASP A 128 27.10 -36.15 -10.58
CA ASP A 128 26.09 -36.89 -11.36
C ASP A 128 24.65 -36.58 -10.93
N HIS A 129 24.47 -36.04 -9.73
CA HIS A 129 23.15 -35.81 -9.13
C HIS A 129 22.85 -34.33 -8.85
N TYR A 130 23.82 -33.43 -9.01
CA TYR A 130 23.67 -32.00 -8.74
C TYR A 130 22.44 -31.37 -9.43
N ILE A 131 22.31 -31.53 -10.75
CA ILE A 131 21.21 -30.92 -11.53
C ILE A 131 19.86 -31.54 -11.17
N SER A 132 19.81 -32.88 -11.06
CA SER A 132 18.59 -33.61 -10.74
C SER A 132 18.11 -33.31 -9.32
N TRP A 133 19.03 -33.13 -8.37
CA TRP A 133 18.73 -32.69 -7.01
C TRP A 133 18.12 -31.28 -6.99
N ILE A 134 18.63 -30.34 -7.79
CA ILE A 134 18.04 -29.00 -7.90
C ILE A 134 16.59 -29.08 -8.39
N SER A 135 16.32 -29.90 -9.41
CA SER A 135 14.96 -30.12 -9.93
C SER A 135 14.03 -30.72 -8.88
N GLN A 136 14.52 -31.71 -8.14
CA GLN A 136 13.78 -32.35 -7.07
C GLN A 136 13.46 -31.37 -5.93
N MET A 137 14.43 -30.56 -5.50
CA MET A 137 14.22 -29.55 -4.46
C MET A 137 13.25 -28.46 -4.89
N LYS A 138 13.35 -27.99 -6.14
CA LYS A 138 12.35 -27.08 -6.72
C LYS A 138 10.94 -27.66 -6.63
N THR A 139 10.79 -28.94 -6.95
CA THR A 139 9.49 -29.65 -6.90
C THR A 139 8.97 -29.75 -5.46
N ILE A 140 9.80 -30.18 -4.51
CA ILE A 140 9.42 -30.30 -3.10
C ILE A 140 9.00 -28.95 -2.53
N LEU A 141 9.81 -27.91 -2.72
CA LEU A 141 9.49 -26.58 -2.19
C LEU A 141 8.27 -25.96 -2.87
N ASN A 142 8.04 -26.26 -4.15
CA ASN A 142 6.82 -25.85 -4.84
C ASN A 142 5.58 -26.55 -4.25
N HIS A 143 5.67 -27.82 -3.87
CA HIS A 143 4.58 -28.50 -3.13
C HIS A 143 4.37 -27.92 -1.73
N CYS A 144 5.45 -27.54 -1.02
CA CYS A 144 5.33 -26.82 0.25
C CYS A 144 4.56 -25.51 0.06
N LEU A 145 4.95 -24.73 -0.94
CA LEU A 145 4.33 -23.45 -1.29
C LEU A 145 2.85 -23.61 -1.65
N ILE A 146 2.52 -24.46 -2.63
CA ILE A 146 1.12 -24.69 -3.05
C ILE A 146 0.24 -25.20 -1.89
N GLY A 147 0.82 -25.98 -0.97
CA GLY A 147 0.11 -26.45 0.22
C GLY A 147 -0.31 -25.34 1.17
N LEU A 148 0.42 -24.21 1.23
CA LEU A 148 0.06 -23.06 2.08
C LEU A 148 -1.29 -22.43 1.68
N ASP A 149 -1.63 -22.49 0.40
CA ASP A 149 -2.82 -21.83 -0.15
C ASP A 149 -4.13 -22.36 0.45
N SER A 150 -4.20 -23.65 0.79
CA SER A 150 -5.39 -24.28 1.37
C SER A 150 -5.50 -24.16 2.89
N LEU A 151 -4.40 -23.81 3.57
CA LEU A 151 -4.34 -23.85 5.04
C LEU A 151 -4.96 -22.60 5.65
N LYS A 152 -5.59 -22.76 6.83
CA LYS A 152 -6.16 -21.66 7.60
C LYS A 152 -5.41 -21.47 8.91
N PRO A 153 -4.82 -20.28 9.17
CA PRO A 153 -4.09 -20.05 10.41
C PRO A 153 -4.92 -20.14 11.71
N GLU A 154 -6.26 -20.19 11.63
CA GLU A 154 -7.15 -20.38 12.80
C GLU A 154 -7.07 -21.79 13.38
N ILE A 155 -6.84 -22.78 12.52
CA ILE A 155 -6.90 -24.18 12.89
C ILE A 155 -5.52 -24.57 13.41
N SER A 156 -5.43 -25.03 14.67
CA SER A 156 -4.14 -25.36 15.30
C SER A 156 -3.30 -26.35 14.49
N SER A 157 -3.92 -27.38 13.91
CA SER A 157 -3.24 -28.34 13.03
C SER A 157 -2.67 -27.69 11.77
N ASP A 158 -3.46 -26.81 11.13
CA ASP A 158 -3.05 -26.08 9.93
C ASP A 158 -1.93 -25.09 10.26
N HIS A 159 -1.99 -24.44 11.42
CA HIS A 159 -0.93 -23.55 11.88
C HIS A 159 0.40 -24.29 12.05
N THR A 160 0.40 -25.49 12.63
CA THR A 160 1.60 -26.34 12.69
C THR A 160 2.11 -26.71 11.29
N SER A 161 1.22 -27.03 10.35
CA SER A 161 1.59 -27.31 8.95
C SER A 161 2.16 -26.06 8.24
N ILE A 162 1.58 -24.88 8.46
CA ILE A 162 2.07 -23.60 7.94
C ILE A 162 3.50 -23.36 8.44
N LEU A 163 3.72 -23.47 9.76
CA LEU A 163 5.05 -23.29 10.35
C LEU A 163 6.07 -24.26 9.77
N LEU A 164 5.72 -25.54 9.63
CA LEU A 164 6.60 -26.54 9.03
C LEU A 164 6.97 -26.19 7.58
N ARG A 165 5.98 -25.82 6.76
CA ARG A 165 6.20 -25.47 5.34
C ARG A 165 7.03 -24.21 5.20
N LEU A 166 6.73 -23.16 5.98
CA LEU A 166 7.51 -21.93 6.01
C LEU A 166 8.94 -22.19 6.49
N TYR A 167 9.11 -22.99 7.55
CA TYR A 167 10.44 -23.34 8.06
C TYR A 167 11.25 -24.14 7.04
N THR A 168 10.61 -25.09 6.32
CA THR A 168 11.24 -25.83 5.24
C THR A 168 11.70 -24.90 4.10
N LEU A 169 10.83 -23.96 3.69
CA LEU A 169 11.17 -22.94 2.71
C LEU A 169 12.35 -22.08 3.20
N VAL A 170 12.32 -21.60 4.44
CA VAL A 170 13.40 -20.79 5.03
C VAL A 170 14.73 -21.53 5.04
N SER A 171 14.71 -22.80 5.44
CA SER A 171 15.91 -23.63 5.60
C SER A 171 16.58 -23.97 4.26
N PHE A 172 15.80 -24.28 3.23
CA PHE A 172 16.36 -24.63 1.90
C PHE A 172 16.58 -23.44 0.96
N THR A 173 16.25 -22.22 1.39
CA THR A 173 16.46 -20.98 0.62
C THR A 173 17.47 -20.05 1.27
N SER A 174 18.15 -20.50 2.33
CA SER A 174 19.31 -19.82 2.92
C SER A 174 20.37 -20.83 3.38
N PRO A 175 21.63 -20.65 2.95
CA PRO A 175 22.72 -21.53 3.36
C PRO A 175 23.11 -21.36 4.83
N ALA A 176 22.61 -20.33 5.53
CA ALA A 176 22.98 -20.05 6.92
C ALA A 176 22.55 -21.17 7.91
N SER A 177 21.52 -21.92 7.55
CA SER A 177 20.99 -23.02 8.37
C SER A 177 21.75 -24.34 8.19
N TRP A 178 22.64 -24.44 7.19
CA TRP A 178 23.26 -25.71 6.82
C TRP A 178 24.54 -25.97 7.61
N ALA A 179 24.51 -26.95 8.53
CA ALA A 179 25.66 -27.29 9.37
C ALA A 179 26.90 -27.69 8.55
N ILE A 180 26.70 -28.36 7.41
CA ILE A 180 27.77 -28.76 6.47
C ILE A 180 28.64 -27.59 5.98
N LEU A 181 28.09 -26.36 5.91
CA LEU A 181 28.83 -25.18 5.48
C LEU A 181 29.61 -24.48 6.61
N LYS A 182 29.41 -24.92 7.86
CA LYS A 182 30.17 -24.44 9.03
C LYS A 182 31.44 -25.26 9.28
N VAL A 183 31.61 -26.39 8.58
CA VAL A 183 32.79 -27.25 8.68
C VAL A 183 33.98 -26.61 7.95
N GLU A 184 35.17 -26.68 8.56
CA GLU A 184 36.40 -26.15 8.00
C GLU A 184 36.66 -26.67 6.56
N GLY A 185 36.95 -25.75 5.64
CA GLY A 185 37.21 -26.06 4.22
C GLY A 185 35.98 -26.01 3.30
N MET A 186 34.75 -26.13 3.82
CA MET A 186 33.51 -26.05 3.02
C MET A 186 33.01 -24.61 2.81
N GLU A 187 33.61 -23.62 3.47
CA GLU A 187 33.24 -22.20 3.35
C GLU A 187 33.36 -21.67 1.91
N LYS A 188 34.31 -22.19 1.13
CA LYS A 188 34.52 -21.82 -0.28
C LYS A 188 33.29 -22.13 -1.15
N LEU A 189 32.45 -23.08 -0.74
CA LEU A 189 31.22 -23.43 -1.44
C LEU A 189 30.04 -22.51 -1.11
N ARG A 190 30.15 -21.67 -0.06
CA ARG A 190 29.04 -20.83 0.42
C ARG A 190 28.49 -19.92 -0.67
N THR A 191 29.34 -19.31 -1.49
CA THR A 191 28.90 -18.45 -2.61
C THR A 191 28.10 -19.23 -3.65
N GLY A 192 28.56 -20.43 -4.04
CA GLY A 192 27.85 -21.29 -4.98
C GLY A 192 26.52 -21.79 -4.42
N MET A 193 26.47 -22.09 -3.12
CA MET A 193 25.25 -22.51 -2.42
C MET A 193 24.25 -21.36 -2.25
N SER A 194 24.72 -20.13 -2.01
CA SER A 194 23.89 -18.92 -2.04
C SER A 194 23.26 -18.72 -3.42
N GLN A 195 24.03 -18.89 -4.50
CA GLN A 195 23.50 -18.81 -5.86
C GLN A 195 22.47 -19.92 -6.15
N LEU A 196 22.70 -21.14 -5.65
CA LEU A 196 21.72 -22.22 -5.72
C LEU A 196 20.41 -21.84 -5.04
N CYS A 197 20.47 -21.27 -3.83
CA CYS A 197 19.31 -20.78 -3.10
C CYS A 197 18.58 -19.69 -3.90
N ALA A 198 19.30 -18.75 -4.52
CA ALA A 198 18.73 -17.72 -5.38
C ALA A 198 18.02 -18.33 -6.61
N ASN A 199 18.60 -19.34 -7.24
CA ASN A 199 18.00 -20.04 -8.39
C ASN A 199 16.72 -20.80 -8.01
N VAL A 200 16.69 -21.39 -6.82
CA VAL A 200 15.50 -22.04 -6.27
C VAL A 200 14.42 -21.00 -5.96
N MET A 201 14.78 -19.88 -5.31
CA MET A 201 13.85 -18.78 -5.05
C MET A 201 13.29 -18.18 -6.34
N GLY A 202 14.12 -17.96 -7.36
CA GLY A 202 13.66 -17.47 -8.66
C GLY A 202 12.65 -18.42 -9.33
N HIS A 203 12.83 -19.74 -9.16
CA HIS A 203 11.84 -20.72 -9.62
C HIS A 203 10.52 -20.63 -8.85
N LEU A 204 10.56 -20.46 -7.53
CA LEU A 204 9.35 -20.28 -6.71
C LEU A 204 8.61 -18.99 -7.10
N VAL A 205 9.34 -17.89 -7.30
CA VAL A 205 8.76 -16.61 -7.76
C VAL A 205 8.02 -16.78 -9.08
N ASN A 206 8.59 -17.51 -10.05
CA ASN A 206 7.94 -17.78 -11.32
C ASN A 206 6.71 -18.70 -11.20
N ASN A 207 6.56 -19.45 -10.11
CA ASN A 207 5.43 -20.33 -9.83
C ASN A 207 4.43 -19.72 -8.82
N GLY A 208 4.30 -18.40 -8.76
CA GLY A 208 3.26 -17.73 -7.98
C GLY A 208 3.55 -17.57 -6.48
N PHE A 209 4.83 -17.63 -6.08
CA PHE A 209 5.24 -17.46 -4.67
C PHE A 209 4.64 -16.22 -3.98
N TYR A 210 4.70 -15.05 -4.61
CA TYR A 210 4.18 -13.82 -4.00
C TYR A 210 2.66 -13.85 -3.81
N ALA A 211 1.91 -14.39 -4.77
CA ALA A 211 0.45 -14.51 -4.68
C ALA A 211 0.03 -15.48 -3.57
N ILE A 212 0.73 -16.61 -3.42
CA ILE A 212 0.45 -17.57 -2.35
C ILE A 212 0.79 -16.98 -0.97
N MET A 213 1.90 -16.25 -0.87
CA MET A 213 2.27 -15.53 0.36
C MET A 213 1.26 -14.43 0.71
N GLN A 214 0.73 -13.71 -0.30
CA GLN A 214 -0.36 -12.76 -0.11
C GLN A 214 -1.58 -13.44 0.50
N THR A 215 -2.06 -14.55 -0.07
CA THR A 215 -3.22 -15.29 0.45
C THR A 215 -3.00 -15.70 1.90
N LEU A 216 -1.81 -16.20 2.25
CA LEU A 216 -1.46 -16.57 3.61
C LEU A 216 -1.48 -15.37 4.57
N LEU A 217 -0.87 -14.25 4.17
CA LEU A 217 -0.79 -13.04 4.98
C LEU A 217 -2.16 -12.37 5.16
N VAL A 218 -2.98 -12.28 4.11
CA VAL A 218 -4.35 -11.74 4.20
C VAL A 218 -5.20 -12.59 5.13
N LYS A 219 -5.14 -13.93 5.01
CA LYS A 219 -5.83 -14.85 5.93
C LYS A 219 -5.35 -14.71 7.37
N GLY A 220 -4.07 -14.41 7.58
CA GLY A 220 -3.50 -14.27 8.91
C GLY A 220 -3.76 -12.92 9.58
N LEU A 221 -3.65 -11.82 8.82
CA LEU A 221 -3.70 -10.45 9.34
C LEU A 221 -5.09 -9.80 9.26
N GLY A 222 -5.96 -10.26 8.35
CA GLY A 222 -7.33 -9.72 8.22
C GLY A 222 -8.29 -10.24 9.29
N ARG A 223 -7.86 -10.20 10.56
CA ARG A 223 -8.59 -10.75 11.71
C ARG A 223 -8.58 -9.80 12.90
N ALA A 224 -9.62 -9.89 13.73
CA ALA A 224 -9.69 -9.18 15.00
C ALA A 224 -8.53 -9.51 15.97
N GLU A 225 -8.06 -10.76 16.04
CA GLU A 225 -6.94 -11.20 16.89
C GLU A 225 -5.79 -11.82 16.07
N VAL A 226 -4.62 -11.16 16.06
CA VAL A 226 -3.44 -11.53 15.22
C VAL A 226 -2.30 -12.19 16.02
N SER A 227 -2.44 -12.31 17.34
CA SER A 227 -1.34 -12.63 18.28
C SER A 227 -0.65 -13.98 18.04
N SER A 228 -1.33 -14.98 17.47
CA SER A 228 -0.80 -16.35 17.30
C SER A 228 0.14 -16.52 16.10
N ILE A 229 0.30 -15.52 15.22
CA ILE A 229 0.92 -15.69 13.90
C ILE A 229 2.35 -15.10 13.84
N SER A 230 2.88 -14.50 14.90
CA SER A 230 4.19 -13.78 14.88
C SER A 230 5.34 -14.56 14.22
N VAL A 231 5.52 -15.85 14.56
CA VAL A 231 6.59 -16.68 13.96
C VAL A 231 6.36 -16.92 12.46
N ALA A 232 5.13 -17.23 12.07
CA ALA A 232 4.76 -17.44 10.67
C ALA A 232 4.86 -16.14 9.87
N LEU A 233 4.47 -15.01 10.46
CA LEU A 233 4.57 -13.67 9.86
C LEU A 233 6.03 -13.29 9.61
N SER A 234 6.90 -13.44 10.62
CA SER A 234 8.33 -13.17 10.48
C SER A 234 8.98 -14.05 9.40
N ALA A 235 8.64 -15.34 9.36
CA ALA A 235 9.14 -16.26 8.35
C ALA A 235 8.64 -15.89 6.94
N ALA A 236 7.35 -15.57 6.78
CA ALA A 236 6.76 -15.17 5.50
C ALA A 236 7.38 -13.88 4.96
N VAL A 237 7.49 -12.84 5.80
CA VAL A 237 8.12 -11.57 5.41
C VAL A 237 9.59 -11.77 5.05
N THR A 238 10.35 -12.50 5.88
CA THR A 238 11.74 -12.85 5.59
C THR A 238 11.88 -13.55 4.24
N LEU A 239 11.01 -14.53 3.94
CA LEU A 239 11.03 -15.23 2.66
C LEU A 239 10.71 -14.29 1.48
N THR A 240 9.78 -13.35 1.65
CA THR A 240 9.42 -12.39 0.58
C THR A 240 10.48 -11.34 0.31
N LEU A 241 11.32 -11.00 1.31
CA LEU A 241 12.44 -10.08 1.13
C LEU A 241 13.65 -10.72 0.43
N ARG A 242 13.87 -12.03 0.57
CA ARG A 242 15.06 -12.69 0.01
C ARG A 242 15.22 -12.52 -1.51
N PRO A 243 14.18 -12.74 -2.36
CA PRO A 243 14.30 -12.53 -3.79
C PRO A 243 14.64 -11.09 -4.13
N LEU A 244 14.02 -10.12 -3.44
CA LEU A 244 14.30 -8.70 -3.62
C LEU A 244 15.78 -8.39 -3.39
N ILE A 245 16.31 -8.80 -2.23
CA ILE A 245 17.72 -8.58 -1.86
C ILE A 245 18.65 -9.27 -2.87
N SER A 246 18.36 -10.53 -3.23
CA SER A 246 19.19 -11.29 -4.18
C SER A 246 19.23 -10.67 -5.58
N SER A 247 18.16 -9.98 -5.97
CA SER A 247 18.05 -9.28 -7.25
C SER A 247 18.49 -7.82 -7.22
N GLN A 248 19.08 -7.37 -6.11
CA GLN A 248 19.45 -5.97 -5.88
C GLN A 248 18.27 -5.01 -6.09
N MET A 249 17.08 -5.38 -5.60
CA MET A 249 15.86 -4.56 -5.67
C MET A 249 15.43 -4.18 -7.10
N SER A 250 15.45 -5.16 -8.01
CA SER A 250 14.96 -5.00 -9.39
C SER A 250 13.50 -4.49 -9.46
N ASP A 251 13.19 -3.61 -10.41
CA ASP A 251 11.86 -2.99 -10.56
C ASP A 251 10.73 -4.03 -10.61
N LYS A 252 10.94 -5.12 -11.36
CA LYS A 252 9.96 -6.19 -11.51
C LYS A 252 9.61 -6.83 -10.17
N LEU A 253 10.61 -7.17 -9.35
CA LEU A 253 10.38 -7.84 -8.07
C LEU A 253 9.84 -6.86 -7.03
N VAL A 254 10.29 -5.61 -7.03
CA VAL A 254 9.72 -4.56 -6.16
C VAL A 254 8.25 -4.34 -6.49
N SER A 255 7.89 -4.22 -7.77
CA SER A 255 6.49 -4.11 -8.21
C SER A 255 5.65 -5.30 -7.75
N LEU A 256 6.14 -6.54 -7.94
CA LEU A 256 5.44 -7.74 -7.45
C LEU A 256 5.30 -7.75 -5.92
N PHE A 257 6.31 -7.30 -5.18
CA PHE A 257 6.26 -7.19 -3.73
C PHE A 257 5.26 -6.13 -3.27
N LEU A 258 5.22 -4.96 -3.90
CA LEU A 258 4.24 -3.92 -3.57
C LEU A 258 2.80 -4.39 -3.84
N ILE A 259 2.57 -5.08 -4.95
CA ILE A 259 1.24 -5.56 -5.34
C ILE A 259 0.75 -6.70 -4.45
N ASN A 260 1.63 -7.64 -4.07
CA ASN A 260 1.18 -8.85 -3.37
C ASN A 260 1.43 -8.82 -1.86
N ILE A 261 2.50 -8.16 -1.40
CA ILE A 261 2.91 -8.22 0.01
C ILE A 261 2.67 -6.89 0.71
N PHE A 262 3.20 -5.79 0.17
CA PHE A 262 3.11 -4.49 0.84
C PHE A 262 1.71 -3.86 0.77
N SER A 263 0.82 -4.39 -0.07
CA SER A 263 -0.61 -4.06 -0.12
C SER A 263 -1.46 -4.85 0.88
N VAL A 264 -0.89 -5.83 1.59
CA VAL A 264 -1.63 -6.60 2.59
C VAL A 264 -2.12 -5.65 3.69
N PRO A 265 -3.42 -5.69 4.07
CA PRO A 265 -3.98 -4.77 5.05
C PRO A 265 -3.21 -4.79 6.37
N ALA A 266 -2.90 -3.60 6.90
CA ALA A 266 -2.25 -3.41 8.20
C ALA A 266 -0.90 -4.13 8.41
N LEU A 267 -0.21 -4.54 7.35
CA LEU A 267 1.05 -5.28 7.45
C LEU A 267 2.09 -4.57 8.32
N VAL A 268 2.39 -3.31 8.02
CA VAL A 268 3.45 -2.56 8.74
C VAL A 268 3.04 -2.30 10.19
N TYR A 269 1.76 -2.07 10.45
CA TYR A 269 1.23 -1.93 11.81
C TYR A 269 1.48 -3.19 12.64
N HIS A 270 1.09 -4.36 12.12
CA HIS A 270 1.29 -5.64 12.82
C HIS A 270 2.76 -6.02 12.94
N LEU A 271 3.59 -5.76 11.93
CA LEU A 271 5.03 -6.00 12.01
C LEU A 271 5.68 -5.15 13.10
N ASN A 272 5.31 -3.87 13.22
CA ASN A 272 5.85 -3.00 14.26
C ASN A 272 5.48 -3.47 15.67
N MET A 273 4.31 -4.07 15.85
CA MET A 273 3.84 -4.57 17.14
C MET A 273 4.36 -5.98 17.49
N LEU A 274 4.44 -6.88 16.50
CA LEU A 274 4.69 -8.31 16.73
C LEU A 274 6.10 -8.79 16.34
N CYS A 275 6.75 -8.12 15.37
CA CYS A 275 8.02 -8.56 14.77
C CYS A 275 8.91 -7.35 14.36
N PRO A 276 9.40 -6.55 15.32
CA PRO A 276 10.18 -5.34 15.03
C PRO A 276 11.49 -5.62 14.27
N GLU A 277 12.00 -6.86 14.28
CA GLU A 277 13.17 -7.23 13.48
C GLU A 277 12.89 -7.16 11.98
N CYS A 278 11.64 -7.45 11.56
CA CYS A 278 11.24 -7.34 10.15
C CYS A 278 11.25 -5.89 9.67
N ILE A 279 10.79 -4.96 10.51
CA ILE A 279 10.85 -3.52 10.23
C ILE A 279 12.31 -3.06 10.12
N SER A 280 13.16 -3.53 11.03
CA SER A 280 14.60 -3.26 10.97
C SER A 280 15.22 -3.73 9.65
N SER A 281 14.75 -4.87 9.11
CA SER A 281 15.17 -5.38 7.80
C SER A 281 14.69 -4.48 6.65
N PHE A 282 13.45 -3.99 6.68
CA PHE A 282 12.94 -3.02 5.69
C PHE A 282 13.78 -1.75 5.64
N ILE A 283 14.14 -1.21 6.80
CA ILE A 283 14.98 -0.01 6.93
C ILE A 283 16.40 -0.30 6.41
N THR A 284 17.01 -1.40 6.84
CA THR A 284 18.39 -1.78 6.43
C THR A 284 18.52 -1.93 4.91
N HIS A 285 17.46 -2.37 4.24
CA HIS A 285 17.44 -2.55 2.79
C HIS A 285 16.84 -1.36 2.01
N ASN A 286 16.61 -0.21 2.66
CA ASN A 286 16.04 1.00 2.06
C ASN A 286 14.75 0.76 1.27
N LEU A 287 13.89 -0.14 1.78
CA LEU A 287 12.67 -0.56 1.07
C LEU A 287 11.74 0.62 0.81
N PHE A 288 11.63 1.56 1.76
CA PHE A 288 10.80 2.76 1.62
C PHE A 288 11.26 3.63 0.45
N SER A 289 12.52 4.07 0.47
CA SER A 289 13.10 4.89 -0.60
C SER A 289 12.94 4.22 -1.97
N ARG A 290 13.25 2.91 -2.05
CA ARG A 290 13.12 2.16 -3.29
C ARG A 290 11.68 2.03 -3.79
N SER A 291 10.73 1.90 -2.88
CA SER A 291 9.30 1.87 -3.21
C SER A 291 8.84 3.22 -3.76
N LEU A 292 9.30 4.32 -3.16
CA LEU A 292 9.01 5.66 -3.65
C LEU A 292 9.61 5.91 -5.03
N GLU A 293 10.88 5.53 -5.27
CA GLU A 293 11.52 5.65 -6.58
C GLU A 293 10.72 4.98 -7.69
N LEU A 294 10.24 3.75 -7.44
CA LEU A 294 9.45 3.01 -8.41
C LEU A 294 8.09 3.67 -8.67
N LEU A 295 7.41 4.12 -7.61
CA LEU A 295 6.09 4.75 -7.68
C LEU A 295 6.13 6.20 -8.16
N ASN A 296 7.29 6.86 -8.16
CA ASN A 296 7.45 8.21 -8.69
C ASN A 296 7.24 8.26 -10.22
N SER A 297 7.36 7.12 -10.90
CA SER A 297 6.94 6.97 -12.30
C SER A 297 5.42 6.81 -12.38
N GLU A 298 4.76 7.75 -13.05
CA GLU A 298 3.30 7.73 -13.23
C GLU A 298 2.81 6.45 -13.92
N GLN A 299 3.59 5.91 -14.86
CA GLN A 299 3.27 4.64 -15.52
C GLN A 299 3.29 3.47 -14.53
N ASN A 300 4.33 3.37 -13.71
CA ASN A 300 4.46 2.29 -12.73
C ASN A 300 3.37 2.40 -11.66
N LEU A 301 3.08 3.62 -11.19
CA LEU A 301 2.01 3.87 -10.22
C LEU A 301 0.65 3.42 -10.79
N ARG A 302 0.34 3.74 -12.05
CA ARG A 302 -0.89 3.29 -12.71
C ARG A 302 -0.97 1.77 -12.83
N ILE A 303 0.15 1.10 -13.16
CA ILE A 303 0.19 -0.37 -13.23
C ILE A 303 -0.11 -0.98 -11.85
N VAL A 304 0.56 -0.50 -10.81
CA VAL A 304 0.36 -0.98 -9.43
C VAL A 304 -1.07 -0.69 -8.96
N PHE A 305 -1.59 0.51 -9.21
CA PHE A 305 -2.94 0.90 -8.84
C PHE A 305 -4.00 0.03 -9.53
N ASN A 306 -3.88 -0.18 -10.84
CA ASN A 306 -4.83 -1.01 -11.59
C ASN A 306 -4.80 -2.49 -11.15
N ALA A 307 -3.65 -2.97 -10.65
CA ALA A 307 -3.54 -4.33 -10.12
C ALA A 307 -4.17 -4.49 -8.73
N LEU A 308 -4.18 -3.43 -7.92
CA LEU A 308 -4.68 -3.44 -6.54
C LEU A 308 -6.15 -2.99 -6.42
N GLU A 309 -6.62 -2.21 -7.39
CA GLU A 309 -7.87 -1.47 -7.31
C GLU A 309 -7.92 -0.51 -6.10
N GLY A 310 -9.04 0.19 -5.88
CA GLY A 310 -9.11 1.27 -4.88
C GLY A 310 -8.77 0.83 -3.46
N SER A 311 -9.33 -0.29 -2.99
CA SER A 311 -9.22 -0.70 -1.59
C SER A 311 -7.84 -1.20 -1.19
N TYR A 312 -7.20 -2.09 -1.98
CA TYR A 312 -5.84 -2.56 -1.65
C TYR A 312 -4.76 -1.54 -2.03
N ALA A 313 -5.03 -0.61 -2.96
CA ALA A 313 -4.15 0.54 -3.17
C ALA A 313 -4.12 1.44 -1.92
N LEU A 314 -5.25 1.59 -1.23
CA LEU A 314 -5.31 2.31 0.05
C LEU A 314 -4.51 1.58 1.14
N CYS A 315 -4.57 0.25 1.21
CA CYS A 315 -3.74 -0.54 2.12
C CYS A 315 -2.23 -0.37 1.84
N LEU A 316 -1.84 -0.35 0.56
CA LEU A 316 -0.46 -0.05 0.16
C LEU A 316 -0.03 1.34 0.63
N LEU A 317 -0.87 2.36 0.41
CA LEU A 317 -0.62 3.72 0.86
C LEU A 317 -0.48 3.81 2.39
N ALA A 318 -1.37 3.15 3.13
CA ALA A 318 -1.34 3.10 4.59
C ALA A 318 -0.05 2.46 5.12
N ASN A 319 0.39 1.36 4.53
CA ASN A 319 1.66 0.71 4.89
C ASN A 319 2.88 1.60 4.59
N LEU A 320 2.89 2.32 3.46
CA LEU A 320 3.94 3.30 3.12
C LEU A 320 3.99 4.45 4.13
N ILE A 321 2.84 5.02 4.50
CA ILE A 321 2.74 6.11 5.47
C ILE A 321 3.23 5.65 6.85
N GLN A 322 2.81 4.46 7.30
CA GLN A 322 3.27 3.93 8.58
C GLN A 322 4.79 3.67 8.58
N LEU A 323 5.34 3.16 7.48
CA LEU A 323 6.78 2.92 7.37
C LEU A 323 7.56 4.24 7.42
N ALA A 324 7.08 5.29 6.74
CA ALA A 324 7.64 6.63 6.80
C ALA A 324 7.65 7.20 8.24
N ASN A 325 6.58 6.94 9.01
CA ASN A 325 6.47 7.40 10.40
C ASN A 325 7.44 6.69 11.36
N ILE A 326 7.83 5.45 11.05
CA ILE A 326 8.74 4.65 11.89
C ILE A 326 10.22 4.94 11.57
N GLU A 327 10.55 5.18 10.31
CA GLU A 327 11.92 5.36 9.84
C GLU A 327 12.54 6.69 10.36
N ARG A 328 13.86 6.70 10.63
CA ARG A 328 14.53 7.78 11.39
C ARG A 328 14.77 9.06 10.55
N GLU A 329 14.77 10.20 11.23
CA GLU A 329 14.70 11.56 10.67
C GLU A 329 15.86 11.94 9.73
N ASP A 330 17.09 11.45 9.97
CA ASP A 330 18.28 11.94 9.26
C ASP A 330 18.40 11.45 7.80
N VAL A 331 17.71 10.35 7.45
CA VAL A 331 17.77 9.73 6.10
C VAL A 331 16.63 10.25 5.20
N LEU A 332 15.58 10.82 5.79
CA LEU A 332 14.29 11.04 5.11
C LEU A 332 14.01 12.47 4.67
N LYS A 333 14.78 13.48 5.11
CA LYS A 333 14.50 14.89 4.80
C LYS A 333 14.35 15.15 3.29
N ASP A 334 15.16 14.48 2.47
CA ASP A 334 15.13 14.60 1.01
C ASP A 334 14.11 13.66 0.33
N SER A 335 13.55 12.69 1.06
CA SER A 335 12.58 11.72 0.53
C SER A 335 11.12 12.18 0.68
N TYR A 336 10.82 12.96 1.73
CA TYR A 336 9.48 13.49 2.00
C TYR A 336 8.98 14.44 0.88
N PHE A 337 9.87 15.24 0.30
CA PHE A 337 9.59 16.09 -0.85
C PHE A 337 10.75 16.04 -1.84
N PRO A 338 10.51 15.81 -3.15
CA PRO A 338 9.19 15.75 -3.80
C PRO A 338 8.54 14.36 -3.83
N SER A 339 9.32 13.28 -3.65
CA SER A 339 8.90 11.92 -4.00
C SER A 339 7.71 11.41 -3.19
N PHE A 340 7.77 11.45 -1.85
CA PHE A 340 6.65 11.01 -1.02
C PHE A 340 5.38 11.85 -1.26
N THR A 341 5.52 13.18 -1.30
CA THR A 341 4.40 14.10 -1.57
C THR A 341 3.72 13.77 -2.91
N PHE A 342 4.51 13.50 -3.97
CA PHE A 342 3.99 13.09 -5.27
C PHE A 342 3.25 11.76 -5.20
N VAL A 343 3.86 10.71 -4.62
CA VAL A 343 3.27 9.37 -4.56
C VAL A 343 1.95 9.38 -3.78
N VAL A 344 1.92 10.03 -2.61
CA VAL A 344 0.68 10.15 -1.80
C VAL A 344 -0.41 10.89 -2.58
N THR A 345 -0.07 12.02 -3.20
CA THR A 345 -1.02 12.80 -4.01
C THR A 345 -1.60 11.96 -5.14
N LYS A 346 -0.75 11.29 -5.93
CA LYS A 346 -1.18 10.51 -7.09
C LYS A 346 -1.95 9.25 -6.72
N MET A 347 -1.62 8.58 -5.62
CA MET A 347 -2.40 7.44 -5.14
C MET A 347 -3.80 7.88 -4.67
N LEU A 348 -3.91 9.01 -3.97
CA LEU A 348 -5.21 9.54 -3.54
C LEU A 348 -6.06 10.03 -4.72
N GLU A 349 -5.46 10.76 -5.69
CA GLU A 349 -6.13 11.14 -6.94
C GLU A 349 -6.67 9.91 -7.70
N ALA A 350 -5.87 8.84 -7.78
CA ALA A 350 -6.29 7.59 -8.42
C ALA A 350 -7.45 6.92 -7.66
N CYS A 351 -7.43 6.93 -6.31
CA CYS A 351 -8.55 6.45 -5.50
C CYS A 351 -9.82 7.25 -5.77
N GLN A 352 -9.72 8.59 -5.84
CA GLN A 352 -10.86 9.45 -6.13
C GLN A 352 -11.45 9.16 -7.51
N GLN A 353 -10.61 9.05 -8.54
CA GLN A 353 -11.04 8.70 -9.89
C GLN A 353 -11.68 7.30 -9.94
N TYR A 354 -11.15 6.35 -9.20
CA TYR A 354 -11.70 4.99 -9.09
C TYR A 354 -13.11 5.00 -8.50
N VAL A 355 -13.33 5.71 -7.39
CA VAL A 355 -14.64 5.84 -6.73
C VAL A 355 -15.67 6.47 -7.68
N VAL A 356 -15.30 7.54 -8.38
CA VAL A 356 -16.17 8.21 -9.35
C VAL A 356 -16.49 7.30 -10.54
N ALA A 357 -15.51 6.57 -11.06
CA ALA A 357 -15.70 5.66 -12.19
C ALA A 357 -16.56 4.43 -11.84
N LYS A 358 -16.63 4.05 -10.56
CA LYS A 358 -17.35 2.87 -10.06
C LYS A 358 -18.68 3.23 -9.38
N GLN A 359 -19.32 4.33 -9.77
CA GLN A 359 -20.69 4.62 -9.34
C GLN A 359 -21.68 3.74 -10.10
N SER A 360 -22.59 3.08 -9.38
CA SER A 360 -23.64 2.24 -9.97
C SER A 360 -24.91 2.28 -9.12
N ASN A 361 -26.02 1.71 -9.60
CA ASN A 361 -27.26 1.60 -8.82
C ASN A 361 -27.12 0.68 -7.60
N ILE A 362 -26.11 -0.20 -7.59
CA ILE A 362 -25.76 -1.07 -6.47
C ILE A 362 -24.42 -0.54 -5.93
N THR A 363 -24.44 0.06 -4.75
CA THR A 363 -23.25 0.55 -4.06
C THR A 363 -23.07 -0.15 -2.73
N HIS A 364 -21.81 -0.33 -2.36
CA HIS A 364 -21.38 -0.80 -1.05
C HIS A 364 -20.69 0.33 -0.32
N TRP A 365 -20.84 0.35 1.01
CA TRP A 365 -20.21 1.35 1.86
C TRP A 365 -18.80 0.90 2.26
N HIS A 366 -17.82 1.76 2.00
CA HIS A 366 -16.46 1.63 2.49
C HIS A 366 -16.19 2.69 3.58
N PRO A 367 -15.72 2.30 4.77
CA PRO A 367 -15.49 3.21 5.90
C PRO A 367 -14.60 4.42 5.62
N ILE A 368 -13.63 4.27 4.72
CA ILE A 368 -12.69 5.35 4.34
C ILE A 368 -13.12 6.10 3.06
N LEU A 369 -13.38 5.37 1.96
CA LEU A 369 -13.67 5.94 0.63
C LEU A 369 -15.15 6.27 0.36
N GLY A 370 -16.07 5.87 1.23
CA GLY A 370 -17.51 6.09 1.04
C GLY A 370 -18.16 5.06 0.11
N TRP A 371 -19.17 5.47 -0.65
CA TRP A 371 -20.03 4.57 -1.44
C TRP A 371 -19.49 4.34 -2.86
N PHE A 372 -19.27 3.08 -3.26
CA PHE A 372 -18.96 2.68 -4.64
C PHE A 372 -19.37 1.23 -4.92
N ALA A 373 -19.40 0.80 -6.18
CA ALA A 373 -20.01 -0.45 -6.60
C ALA A 373 -19.28 -1.75 -6.19
N GLN A 374 -18.08 -1.68 -5.62
CA GLN A 374 -17.29 -2.87 -5.28
C GLN A 374 -17.52 -3.31 -3.83
N THR A 375 -17.71 -4.61 -3.64
CA THR A 375 -17.77 -5.22 -2.31
C THR A 375 -16.42 -5.21 -1.62
N VAL A 376 -16.40 -4.89 -0.32
CA VAL A 376 -15.22 -5.02 0.54
C VAL A 376 -15.15 -6.46 1.03
N ASP A 377 -14.00 -7.13 0.85
CA ASP A 377 -13.80 -8.49 1.36
C ASP A 377 -13.85 -8.55 2.90
N SER A 378 -14.30 -9.66 3.47
CA SER A 378 -14.39 -9.85 4.94
C SER A 378 -13.05 -9.58 5.67
N PRO A 379 -11.89 -10.09 5.20
CA PRO A 379 -10.61 -9.84 5.89
C PRO A 379 -10.20 -8.37 5.85
N LEU A 380 -10.59 -7.67 4.79
CA LEU A 380 -10.32 -6.25 4.66
C LEU A 380 -11.15 -5.46 5.66
N GLN A 381 -12.45 -5.75 5.82
CA GLN A 381 -13.32 -5.07 6.79
C GLN A 381 -12.76 -5.09 8.22
N GLU A 382 -12.27 -6.24 8.68
CA GLU A 382 -11.69 -6.38 10.02
C GLU A 382 -10.38 -5.60 10.18
N ALA A 383 -9.62 -5.42 9.11
CA ALA A 383 -8.36 -4.68 9.12
C ALA A 383 -8.52 -3.15 9.00
N ILE A 384 -9.70 -2.65 8.61
CA ILE A 384 -9.94 -1.22 8.37
C ILE A 384 -9.57 -0.32 9.55
N PRO A 385 -9.89 -0.63 10.82
CA PRO A 385 -9.51 0.23 11.95
C PRO A 385 -7.98 0.45 12.02
N TYR A 386 -7.21 -0.60 11.76
CA TYR A 386 -5.74 -0.52 11.73
C TYR A 386 -5.24 0.27 10.52
N VAL A 387 -5.82 0.05 9.33
CA VAL A 387 -5.51 0.85 8.12
C VAL A 387 -5.81 2.32 8.34
N THR A 388 -6.92 2.63 9.01
CA THR A 388 -7.33 3.99 9.38
C THR A 388 -6.30 4.64 10.32
N SER A 389 -5.84 3.90 11.33
CA SER A 389 -4.77 4.38 12.23
C SER A 389 -3.44 4.61 11.50
N GLN A 390 -3.11 3.80 10.51
CA GLN A 390 -1.90 4.00 9.70
C GLN A 390 -2.02 5.24 8.82
N LEU A 391 -3.15 5.43 8.14
CA LEU A 391 -3.43 6.63 7.34
C LEU A 391 -3.39 7.90 8.20
N ALA A 392 -3.90 7.82 9.44
CA ALA A 392 -3.90 8.94 10.37
C ALA A 392 -2.51 9.49 10.66
N CYS A 393 -1.46 8.68 10.53
CA CYS A 393 -0.07 9.15 10.64
C CYS A 393 0.29 10.22 9.60
N LEU A 394 -0.43 10.32 8.47
CA LEU A 394 -0.19 11.35 7.45
C LEU A 394 -0.51 12.76 7.95
N TRP A 395 -1.53 12.92 8.80
CA TRP A 395 -1.98 14.20 9.36
C TRP A 395 -1.80 14.28 10.88
N THR A 396 -0.98 13.39 11.46
CA THR A 396 -0.64 13.43 12.88
C THR A 396 0.86 13.31 13.11
N GLY A 397 1.33 13.94 14.19
CA GLY A 397 2.69 13.80 14.72
C GLY A 397 3.80 14.06 13.69
N ARG A 398 4.64 13.06 13.51
CA ARG A 398 5.97 13.23 12.90
C ARG A 398 5.91 13.62 11.43
N ILE A 399 5.03 13.00 10.64
CA ILE A 399 4.97 13.25 9.19
C ILE A 399 4.56 14.69 8.90
N VAL A 400 3.55 15.22 9.60
CA VAL A 400 3.11 16.61 9.42
C VAL A 400 4.21 17.58 9.83
N LEU A 401 4.86 17.31 10.97
CA LEU A 401 5.98 18.12 11.42
C LEU A 401 7.10 18.15 10.37
N GLN A 402 7.47 17.02 9.77
CA GLN A 402 8.55 16.96 8.77
C GLN A 402 8.13 17.55 7.40
N LEU A 403 6.90 17.29 6.94
CA LEU A 403 6.42 17.76 5.64
C LEU A 403 6.18 19.26 5.61
N ILE A 404 5.51 19.80 6.63
CA ILE A 404 5.06 21.20 6.62
C ILE A 404 5.52 21.98 7.86
N GLY A 405 5.59 21.36 9.04
CA GLY A 405 5.97 22.04 10.28
C GLY A 405 7.38 22.64 10.28
N LEU A 406 8.42 21.84 10.06
CA LEU A 406 9.82 22.27 10.02
C LEU A 406 10.08 23.21 8.83
N PRO A 407 9.64 22.90 7.58
CA PRO A 407 9.80 23.85 6.48
C PRO A 407 9.16 25.21 6.76
N LEU A 408 7.96 25.26 7.34
CA LEU A 408 7.34 26.53 7.72
C LEU A 408 8.12 27.23 8.83
N THR A 409 8.57 26.50 9.86
CA THR A 409 9.32 27.09 10.98
C THR A 409 10.64 27.68 10.52
N GLU A 410 11.36 27.01 9.61
CA GLU A 410 12.59 27.52 9.00
C GLU A 410 12.34 28.78 8.16
N LEU A 411 11.23 28.83 7.43
CA LEU A 411 10.84 29.99 6.62
C LEU A 411 10.38 31.16 7.49
N VAL A 412 9.70 30.90 8.59
CA VAL A 412 8.99 31.93 9.37
C VAL A 412 9.72 32.34 10.64
N GLY A 413 10.71 31.58 11.12
CA GLY A 413 11.27 31.66 12.48
C GLY A 413 11.84 33.00 12.98
N LYS A 414 11.78 34.09 12.20
CA LYS A 414 12.12 35.46 12.60
C LYS A 414 11.03 36.51 12.27
N GLU A 415 9.87 36.10 11.79
CA GLU A 415 8.84 37.00 11.28
C GLU A 415 7.73 37.23 12.32
N SER A 416 7.34 38.49 12.50
CA SER A 416 6.18 38.89 13.32
C SER A 416 4.90 38.92 12.46
N PRO A 417 3.72 38.69 13.08
CA PRO A 417 2.45 38.67 12.36
C PRO A 417 2.19 39.96 11.56
N PRO A 418 1.50 39.84 10.41
CA PRO A 418 1.22 40.99 9.54
C PRO A 418 0.32 41.99 10.25
N GLN A 419 0.89 43.16 10.60
CA GLN A 419 0.16 44.27 11.21
C GLN A 419 -0.51 45.13 10.13
N MET A 420 -1.78 45.50 10.37
CA MET A 420 -2.47 46.51 9.57
C MET A 420 -2.06 47.90 10.05
N GLU A 421 -1.60 48.76 9.13
CA GLU A 421 -1.43 50.18 9.44
C GLU A 421 -2.83 50.80 9.64
N GLN A 422 -3.13 51.19 10.88
CA GLN A 422 -4.35 51.94 11.19
C GLN A 422 -4.35 53.25 10.40
N GLN A 423 -5.21 53.36 9.39
CA GLN A 423 -5.58 54.67 8.84
C GLN A 423 -6.42 55.39 9.91
N SER A 424 -5.76 56.21 10.73
CA SER A 424 -6.43 57.12 11.64
C SER A 424 -7.32 58.07 10.82
N THR A 425 -8.63 57.87 10.91
CA THR A 425 -9.62 58.82 10.43
C THR A 425 -9.71 59.98 11.41
N SER A 426 -8.72 60.87 11.37
CA SER A 426 -8.90 62.26 11.80
C SER A 426 -8.85 63.13 10.55
N ILE A 427 -10.03 63.58 10.12
CA ILE A 427 -10.21 64.54 9.04
C ILE A 427 -9.55 65.85 9.50
N SER A 428 -8.33 66.11 9.04
CA SER A 428 -7.81 67.47 8.91
C SER A 428 -6.96 67.55 7.65
N THR A 429 -7.37 68.47 6.79
CA THR A 429 -6.78 68.83 5.51
C THR A 429 -5.31 69.20 5.67
N ASN A 430 -4.38 68.38 5.17
CA ASN A 430 -3.02 68.82 4.80
C ASN A 430 -2.36 67.78 3.86
N ILE A 431 -2.51 68.02 2.56
CA ILE A 431 -2.04 67.17 1.44
C ILE A 431 -0.53 66.90 1.52
N PHE A 432 0.26 67.85 2.04
CA PHE A 432 1.72 67.72 2.18
C PHE A 432 2.15 66.73 3.28
N ARG A 433 1.31 66.48 4.31
CA ARG A 433 1.65 65.53 5.38
C ARG A 433 1.42 64.08 4.95
N ARG A 434 0.47 63.85 4.03
CA ARG A 434 0.16 62.53 3.47
C ARG A 434 1.29 62.02 2.57
N ALA A 435 1.84 62.87 1.71
CA ALA A 435 3.01 62.53 0.88
C ALA A 435 4.28 62.30 1.71
N PHE A 436 4.47 63.03 2.83
CA PHE A 436 5.62 62.82 3.72
C PHE A 436 5.50 61.57 4.60
N LEU A 437 4.28 61.21 5.02
CA LEU A 437 4.00 59.94 5.72
C LEU A 437 4.10 58.74 4.76
N GLU A 438 3.60 58.85 3.52
CA GLU A 438 3.75 57.84 2.46
C GLU A 438 5.23 57.64 2.06
N ALA A 439 6.05 58.71 2.07
CA ALA A 439 7.49 58.61 1.84
C ALA A 439 8.25 57.98 3.02
N ARG A 440 7.73 58.09 4.26
CA ARG A 440 8.32 57.48 5.47
C ARG A 440 7.89 56.01 5.65
N THR A 441 6.66 55.65 5.31
CA THR A 441 6.21 54.25 5.28
C THR A 441 6.90 53.45 4.17
N ASN A 442 7.17 54.07 3.01
CA ASN A 442 8.00 53.45 1.97
C ASN A 442 9.44 53.17 2.44
N ARG A 443 9.97 53.94 3.40
CA ARG A 443 11.32 53.71 3.95
C ARG A 443 11.37 52.57 4.98
N ASN A 444 10.29 52.34 5.73
CA ASN A 444 10.20 51.19 6.66
C ASN A 444 9.83 49.88 5.95
N ASN A 445 9.04 49.92 4.86
CA ASN A 445 8.76 48.75 4.02
C ASN A 445 9.89 48.41 3.03
N SER A 446 10.79 49.35 2.75
CA SER A 446 11.93 49.17 1.82
C SER A 446 12.95 48.10 2.27
N ASN A 447 12.89 47.64 3.52
CA ASN A 447 13.81 46.63 4.06
C ASN A 447 13.17 45.24 4.26
N LYS A 448 11.89 45.04 3.93
CA LYS A 448 11.26 43.70 3.94
C LYS A 448 11.29 43.10 2.54
N ASN A 449 12.21 42.16 2.33
CA ASN A 449 12.22 41.32 1.13
C ASN A 449 11.06 40.32 1.22
N TYR A 450 9.93 40.67 0.62
CA TYR A 450 8.79 39.75 0.48
C TYR A 450 9.11 38.59 -0.46
N ARG A 451 8.58 37.42 -0.13
CA ARG A 451 8.67 36.23 -1.00
C ARG A 451 7.75 36.40 -2.20
N LYS A 452 8.22 35.99 -3.37
CA LYS A 452 7.43 36.03 -4.60
C LYS A 452 6.51 34.80 -4.64
N LEU A 453 5.24 35.00 -5.02
CA LEU A 453 4.34 33.90 -5.34
C LEU A 453 4.94 33.07 -6.49
N GLY A 454 5.06 31.75 -6.29
CA GLY A 454 5.73 30.83 -7.21
C GLY A 454 7.26 30.71 -7.03
N SER A 455 7.83 31.23 -5.94
CA SER A 455 9.21 30.86 -5.54
C SER A 455 9.30 29.35 -5.25
N PRO A 456 10.48 28.71 -5.37
CA PRO A 456 10.59 27.26 -5.18
C PRO A 456 10.12 26.81 -3.79
N GLU A 457 10.35 27.62 -2.75
CA GLU A 457 9.88 27.36 -1.39
C GLU A 457 8.36 27.49 -1.29
N CYS A 458 7.77 28.50 -1.93
CA CYS A 458 6.32 28.69 -1.98
C CYS A 458 5.64 27.55 -2.73
N THR A 459 6.18 27.14 -3.87
CA THR A 459 5.69 26.01 -4.66
C THR A 459 5.80 24.70 -3.87
N LYS A 460 6.88 24.49 -3.10
CA LYS A 460 7.02 23.33 -2.20
C LYS A 460 5.87 23.26 -1.19
N ILE A 461 5.63 24.35 -0.44
CA ILE A 461 4.53 24.41 0.54
C ILE A 461 3.17 24.25 -0.14
N ALA A 462 2.98 24.89 -1.30
CA ALA A 462 1.74 24.81 -2.05
C ALA A 462 1.42 23.39 -2.55
N LEU A 463 2.42 22.65 -3.02
CA LEU A 463 2.27 21.24 -3.42
C LEU A 463 1.95 20.33 -2.24
N ILE A 464 2.57 20.56 -1.08
CA ILE A 464 2.24 19.83 0.16
C ILE A 464 0.80 20.13 0.59
N CYS A 465 0.36 21.39 0.50
CA CYS A 465 -1.03 21.75 0.77
C CYS A 465 -1.99 21.09 -0.24
N SER A 466 -1.59 20.99 -1.51
CA SER A 466 -2.35 20.27 -2.55
C SER A 466 -2.50 18.79 -2.23
N MET A 467 -1.48 18.15 -1.65
CA MET A 467 -1.57 16.75 -1.18
C MET A 467 -2.63 16.61 -0.09
N TYR A 468 -2.62 17.46 0.94
CA TYR A 468 -3.62 17.44 2.01
C TYR A 468 -5.02 17.80 1.51
N GLN A 469 -5.15 18.73 0.56
CA GLN A 469 -6.42 18.99 -0.11
C GLN A 469 -6.93 17.76 -0.85
N THR A 470 -6.06 17.06 -1.57
CA THR A 470 -6.42 15.79 -2.23
C THR A 470 -6.88 14.75 -1.20
N ALA A 471 -6.23 14.67 -0.03
CA ALA A 471 -6.65 13.81 1.07
C ALA A 471 -8.04 14.18 1.61
N LEU A 472 -8.34 15.47 1.82
CA LEU A 472 -9.66 15.94 2.28
C LEU A 472 -10.79 15.60 1.29
N HIS A 473 -10.50 15.67 -0.02
CA HIS A 473 -11.48 15.35 -1.07
C HIS A 473 -11.67 13.84 -1.27
N THR A 474 -10.61 13.04 -1.05
CA THR A 474 -10.65 11.59 -1.26
C THR A 474 -11.20 10.87 -0.02
N LEU A 475 -10.70 11.21 1.17
CA LEU A 475 -10.99 10.56 2.45
C LEU A 475 -12.13 11.28 3.18
N THR A 476 -13.28 11.41 2.51
CA THR A 476 -14.39 12.25 2.99
C THR A 476 -14.90 11.89 4.38
N GLN A 477 -14.86 10.61 4.75
CA GLN A 477 -15.28 10.13 6.08
C GLN A 477 -14.32 10.56 7.19
N MET A 478 -13.06 10.81 6.84
CA MET A 478 -11.98 11.20 7.75
C MET A 478 -11.69 12.71 7.72
N LYS A 479 -12.49 13.49 7.00
CA LYS A 479 -12.24 14.93 6.77
C LYS A 479 -12.04 15.70 8.07
N GLN A 480 -12.86 15.42 9.08
CA GLN A 480 -12.79 16.09 10.38
C GLN A 480 -11.52 15.72 11.16
N ASP A 481 -11.09 14.47 11.08
CA ASP A 481 -9.86 14.01 11.73
C ASP A 481 -8.63 14.66 11.08
N ILE A 482 -8.62 14.77 9.74
CA ILE A 482 -7.56 15.44 8.98
C ILE A 482 -7.47 16.92 9.39
N LEU A 483 -8.59 17.65 9.37
CA LEU A 483 -8.62 19.06 9.75
C LEU A 483 -8.16 19.26 11.20
N THR A 484 -8.63 18.42 12.13
CA THR A 484 -8.23 18.48 13.54
C THR A 484 -6.73 18.23 13.70
N GLY A 485 -6.18 17.20 13.04
CA GLY A 485 -4.75 16.89 13.09
C GLY A 485 -3.86 18.03 12.57
N LEU A 486 -4.26 18.67 11.46
CA LEU A 486 -3.52 19.80 10.90
C LEU A 486 -3.61 21.10 11.74
N CYS A 487 -4.73 21.31 12.45
CA CYS A 487 -4.95 22.53 13.22
C CYS A 487 -4.20 22.57 14.56
N TYR A 488 -4.22 21.46 15.30
CA TYR A 488 -3.79 21.44 16.70
C TYR A 488 -2.34 21.08 16.92
N GLN A 489 -1.64 20.67 15.87
CA GLN A 489 -0.27 20.22 16.02
C GLN A 489 0.73 21.38 15.88
N ASP A 490 1.64 21.52 16.85
CA ASP A 490 2.90 22.29 16.79
C ASP A 490 2.80 23.71 16.19
N LYS A 491 1.69 24.42 16.45
CA LYS A 491 1.43 25.78 15.91
C LYS A 491 1.50 25.86 14.37
N ILE A 492 1.32 24.74 13.66
CA ILE A 492 1.45 24.67 12.20
C ILE A 492 0.51 25.64 11.51
N LEU A 493 -0.76 25.69 11.94
CA LEU A 493 -1.74 26.63 11.39
C LEU A 493 -1.32 28.10 11.57
N TYR A 494 -0.70 28.43 12.71
CA TYR A 494 -0.16 29.76 12.97
C TYR A 494 1.07 30.06 12.11
N HIS A 495 1.98 29.09 11.93
CA HIS A 495 3.12 29.26 11.02
C HIS A 495 2.68 29.37 9.55
N MET A 496 1.59 28.69 9.14
CA MET A 496 0.97 28.87 7.83
C MET A 496 0.44 30.30 7.66
N TRP A 497 -0.23 30.84 8.68
CA TRP A 497 -0.68 32.23 8.68
C TRP A 497 0.48 33.21 8.52
N LEU A 498 1.52 33.06 9.34
CA LEU A 498 2.70 33.90 9.27
C LEU A 498 3.34 33.81 7.89
N PHE A 499 3.48 32.60 7.32
CA PHE A 499 4.00 32.37 5.98
C PHE A 499 3.21 33.12 4.89
N LEU A 500 1.88 33.12 4.95
CA LEU A 500 1.05 33.92 4.04
C LEU A 500 1.34 35.43 4.16
N GLY A 501 1.63 35.91 5.37
CA GLY A 501 2.06 37.29 5.62
C GLY A 501 3.38 37.68 4.93
N THR A 502 4.19 36.71 4.50
CA THR A 502 5.51 36.90 3.88
C THR A 502 5.43 37.06 2.36
N LEU A 503 4.29 36.72 1.77
CA LEU A 503 4.07 36.70 0.30
C LEU A 503 3.81 38.09 -0.30
N GLY A 504 3.88 39.15 0.50
CA GLY A 504 3.72 40.53 0.05
C GLY A 504 2.94 41.40 1.02
N PRO A 505 2.80 42.70 0.71
CA PRO A 505 1.93 43.59 1.47
C PRO A 505 0.48 43.06 1.46
N HIS A 506 -0.19 43.13 2.60
CA HIS A 506 -1.52 42.54 2.82
C HIS A 506 -1.58 41.05 2.43
N CYS A 507 -0.62 40.24 2.88
CA CYS A 507 -0.56 38.79 2.66
C CYS A 507 -0.58 38.38 1.17
N GLY A 508 0.06 39.18 0.30
CA GLY A 508 0.16 38.88 -1.13
C GLY A 508 -1.14 39.09 -1.92
N LEU A 509 -2.11 39.87 -1.42
CA LEU A 509 -3.42 40.11 -2.04
C LEU A 509 -3.35 40.39 -3.55
N LYS A 510 -2.47 41.29 -3.98
CA LYS A 510 -2.31 41.63 -5.40
C LYS A 510 -1.77 40.43 -6.20
N ALA A 511 -0.78 39.72 -5.66
CA ALA A 511 -0.18 38.58 -6.34
C ALA A 511 -1.19 37.45 -6.56
N PHE A 512 -2.04 37.15 -5.56
CA PHE A 512 -3.09 36.14 -5.72
C PHE A 512 -4.19 36.58 -6.69
N LEU A 513 -4.58 37.86 -6.72
CA LEU A 513 -5.56 38.38 -7.69
C LEU A 513 -5.02 38.36 -9.13
N ASP A 514 -3.76 38.76 -9.31
CA ASP A 514 -3.09 38.70 -10.62
C ASP A 514 -2.95 37.23 -11.07
N HIS A 515 -2.65 36.30 -10.15
CA HIS A 515 -2.61 34.87 -10.43
C HIS A 515 -4.00 34.29 -10.76
N LEU A 516 -5.06 34.78 -10.10
CA LEU A 516 -6.44 34.34 -10.36
C LEU A 516 -6.91 34.81 -11.74
N ALA A 517 -6.54 36.02 -12.14
CA ALA A 517 -6.79 36.52 -13.48
C ALA A 517 -6.09 35.68 -14.57
N ALA A 518 -4.91 35.13 -14.28
CA ALA A 518 -4.18 34.25 -15.18
C ALA A 518 -4.69 32.79 -15.16
N ASN A 519 -5.25 32.32 -14.04
CA ASN A 519 -5.74 30.95 -13.86
C ASN A 519 -7.13 30.92 -13.22
N THR A 520 -8.14 31.20 -14.04
CA THR A 520 -9.54 31.26 -13.62
C THR A 520 -10.13 29.91 -13.17
N LYS A 521 -9.46 28.79 -13.49
CA LYS A 521 -9.87 27.46 -13.02
C LYS A 521 -9.55 27.21 -11.54
N CYS A 522 -8.74 28.07 -10.91
CA CYS A 522 -8.36 27.95 -9.50
C CYS A 522 -7.66 26.62 -9.14
N THR A 523 -7.08 25.92 -10.12
CA THR A 523 -6.43 24.61 -9.92
C THR A 523 -4.94 24.71 -9.59
N ALA A 524 -4.37 25.91 -9.54
CA ALA A 524 -2.98 26.09 -9.17
C ALA A 524 -2.72 25.65 -7.72
N PRO A 525 -1.56 25.04 -7.41
CA PRO A 525 -1.20 24.64 -6.05
C PRO A 525 -1.30 25.80 -5.04
N GLU A 526 -0.98 27.02 -5.46
CA GLU A 526 -1.03 28.22 -4.63
C GLU A 526 -2.46 28.54 -4.14
N PHE A 527 -3.48 28.22 -4.94
CA PHE A 527 -4.87 28.31 -4.50
C PHE A 527 -5.25 27.16 -3.56
N GLN A 528 -4.71 25.96 -3.76
CA GLN A 528 -4.92 24.84 -2.83
C GLN A 528 -4.36 25.14 -1.44
N MET A 529 -3.25 25.88 -1.36
CA MET A 529 -2.72 26.41 -0.10
C MET A 529 -3.70 27.35 0.61
N LEU A 530 -4.30 28.30 -0.12
CA LEU A 530 -5.31 29.20 0.45
C LEU A 530 -6.59 28.46 0.88
N ILE A 531 -7.03 27.48 0.09
CA ILE A 531 -8.19 26.63 0.42
C ILE A 531 -7.91 25.87 1.72
N LEU A 532 -6.77 25.18 1.82
CA LEU A 532 -6.39 24.42 3.02
C LEU A 532 -6.28 25.29 4.26
N PHE A 533 -5.60 26.43 4.14
CA PHE A 533 -5.54 27.38 5.24
C PHE A 533 -6.94 27.82 5.67
N SER A 534 -7.81 28.12 4.72
CA SER A 534 -9.16 28.61 5.01
C SER A 534 -10.05 27.54 5.66
N ASP A 535 -9.96 26.30 5.20
CA ASP A 535 -10.70 25.17 5.77
C ASP A 535 -10.22 24.86 7.20
N CYS A 536 -8.90 24.78 7.41
CA CYS A 536 -8.31 24.57 8.73
C CYS A 536 -8.66 25.72 9.68
N MET A 537 -8.53 26.97 9.24
CA MET A 537 -8.83 28.13 10.06
C MET A 537 -10.32 28.24 10.38
N THR A 538 -11.20 27.86 9.44
CA THR A 538 -12.64 27.78 9.71
C THR A 538 -12.92 26.76 10.80
N HIS A 539 -12.37 25.55 10.66
CA HIS A 539 -12.50 24.50 11.68
C HIS A 539 -12.03 25.00 13.05
N TYR A 540 -10.82 25.55 13.12
CA TYR A 540 -10.23 26.14 14.32
C TYR A 540 -11.12 27.23 14.95
N VAL A 541 -11.59 28.20 14.18
CA VAL A 541 -12.48 29.29 14.66
C VAL A 541 -13.83 28.75 15.16
N THR A 542 -14.34 27.68 14.56
CA THR A 542 -15.62 27.11 14.98
C THR A 542 -15.56 26.37 16.31
N ILE A 543 -14.44 25.71 16.60
CA ILE A 543 -14.24 24.90 17.81
C ILE A 543 -13.62 25.66 18.99
N LEU A 544 -12.94 26.79 18.71
CA LEU A 544 -12.40 27.70 19.73
C LEU A 544 -13.48 28.18 20.70
N ASP A 545 -13.20 28.15 21.99
CA ASP A 545 -14.08 28.78 22.96
C ASP A 545 -13.82 30.31 23.06
N ASP A 546 -14.70 31.02 23.78
CA ASP A 546 -14.57 32.47 23.92
C ASP A 546 -13.38 32.87 24.82
N MET A 547 -13.00 32.02 25.77
CA MET A 547 -11.90 32.29 26.69
C MET A 547 -10.56 32.25 25.93
N GLU A 548 -10.35 31.19 25.16
CA GLU A 548 -9.19 31.01 24.28
C GLU A 548 -9.11 32.15 23.25
N MET A 549 -10.22 32.50 22.59
CA MET A 549 -10.21 33.48 21.51
C MET A 549 -10.02 34.92 21.99
N TYR A 550 -10.80 35.36 22.99
CA TYR A 550 -10.84 36.78 23.36
C TYR A 550 -9.86 37.12 24.49
N GLU A 551 -9.58 36.17 25.39
CA GLU A 551 -8.81 36.42 26.61
C GLU A 551 -7.39 35.86 26.51
N GLN A 552 -7.23 34.58 26.16
CA GLN A 552 -5.90 33.96 26.08
C GLN A 552 -5.10 34.43 24.85
N GLN A 553 -5.72 34.50 23.67
CA GLN A 553 -5.12 34.98 22.42
C GLN A 553 -3.80 34.29 22.04
N GLU A 554 -3.73 32.96 22.23
CA GLU A 554 -2.60 32.12 21.88
C GLU A 554 -3.04 30.93 21.01
N PRO A 555 -2.36 30.62 19.89
CA PRO A 555 -1.26 31.38 19.28
C PRO A 555 -1.73 32.60 18.47
N PHE A 556 -3.03 32.75 18.19
CA PHE A 556 -3.57 33.84 17.36
C PHE A 556 -4.10 35.00 18.20
N LYS A 557 -3.74 36.23 17.80
CA LYS A 557 -4.24 37.45 18.43
C LYS A 557 -5.47 37.97 17.71
N LEU A 558 -6.28 38.79 18.39
CA LEU A 558 -7.41 39.48 17.76
C LEU A 558 -6.96 40.29 16.52
N SER A 559 -5.78 40.90 16.56
CA SER A 559 -5.19 41.60 15.41
C SER A 559 -4.97 40.70 14.18
N ASP A 560 -4.65 39.42 14.38
CA ASP A 560 -4.47 38.46 13.28
C ASP A 560 -5.81 38.23 12.57
N PHE A 561 -6.89 38.04 13.32
CA PHE A 561 -8.24 37.88 12.76
C PHE A 561 -8.71 39.13 12.01
N VAL A 562 -8.35 40.34 12.47
CA VAL A 562 -8.64 41.58 11.72
C VAL A 562 -7.87 41.58 10.38
N THR A 563 -6.57 41.26 10.38
CA THR A 563 -5.79 41.20 9.12
C THR A 563 -6.28 40.10 8.18
N MET A 564 -6.61 38.91 8.69
CA MET A 564 -7.19 37.82 7.91
C MET A 564 -8.50 38.24 7.25
N SER A 565 -9.45 38.75 8.04
CA SER A 565 -10.76 39.17 7.52
C SER A 565 -10.65 40.33 6.53
N PHE A 566 -9.70 41.25 6.70
CA PHE A 566 -9.42 42.28 5.70
C PHE A 566 -8.95 41.67 4.37
N PHE A 567 -7.97 40.76 4.42
CA PHE A 567 -7.49 40.06 3.23
C PHE A 567 -8.62 39.32 2.50
N LEU A 568 -9.40 38.52 3.24
CA LEU A 568 -10.51 37.73 2.70
C LEU A 568 -11.58 38.62 2.07
N ASN A 569 -12.01 39.68 2.77
CA ASN A 569 -13.03 40.61 2.29
C ASN A 569 -12.57 41.31 1.01
N GLN A 570 -11.33 41.84 1.00
CA GLN A 570 -10.78 42.53 -0.17
C GLN A 570 -10.53 41.59 -1.35
N PHE A 571 -10.10 40.36 -1.10
CA PHE A 571 -9.87 39.36 -2.14
C PHE A 571 -11.19 38.99 -2.82
N LEU A 572 -12.20 38.60 -2.04
CA LEU A 572 -13.51 38.21 -2.57
C LEU A 572 -14.19 39.38 -3.29
N TYR A 573 -14.19 40.58 -2.68
CA TYR A 573 -14.77 41.77 -3.28
C TYR A 573 -14.12 42.11 -4.64
N LYS A 574 -12.79 42.18 -4.70
CA LYS A 574 -12.07 42.51 -5.95
C LYS A 574 -12.21 41.42 -7.00
N ALA A 575 -12.22 40.15 -6.59
CA ALA A 575 -12.40 39.04 -7.51
C ALA A 575 -13.80 39.05 -8.17
N VAL A 576 -14.85 39.35 -7.40
CA VAL A 576 -16.20 39.51 -7.95
C VAL A 576 -16.31 40.78 -8.80
N LEU A 577 -15.80 41.92 -8.32
CA LEU A 577 -15.84 43.20 -9.05
C LEU A 577 -15.16 43.12 -10.43
N ASN A 578 -14.06 42.36 -10.52
CA ASN A 578 -13.31 42.17 -11.75
C ASN A 578 -13.79 40.97 -12.59
N ASN A 579 -14.94 40.35 -12.24
CA ASN A 579 -15.50 39.17 -12.90
C ASN A 579 -14.48 37.99 -13.02
N LEU A 580 -13.64 37.80 -12.01
CA LEU A 580 -12.66 36.70 -11.98
C LEU A 580 -13.32 35.35 -11.63
N PHE A 581 -14.50 35.38 -11.02
CA PHE A 581 -15.34 34.21 -10.83
C PHE A 581 -16.58 34.29 -11.73
N ASP A 582 -16.97 33.17 -12.33
CA ASP A 582 -18.22 33.08 -13.06
C ASP A 582 -19.40 33.01 -12.08
N VAL A 583 -20.20 34.08 -12.04
CA VAL A 583 -21.37 34.26 -11.15
C VAL A 583 -22.31 33.06 -11.16
N LYS A 584 -22.43 32.32 -12.27
CA LYS A 584 -23.30 31.14 -12.37
C LYS A 584 -22.74 29.92 -11.63
N THR A 585 -21.43 29.84 -11.46
CA THR A 585 -20.73 28.69 -10.84
C THR A 585 -19.93 29.07 -9.60
N VAL A 586 -20.03 30.32 -9.12
CA VAL A 586 -19.32 30.83 -7.93
C VAL A 586 -19.54 29.92 -6.72
N SER A 587 -20.77 29.44 -6.49
CA SER A 587 -21.10 28.55 -5.38
C SER A 587 -20.38 27.20 -5.43
N ASN A 588 -19.96 26.78 -6.63
CA ASN A 588 -19.27 25.52 -6.88
C ASN A 588 -17.74 25.71 -6.93
N ASN A 589 -17.24 26.94 -6.84
CA ASN A 589 -15.81 27.21 -6.84
C ASN A 589 -15.23 26.96 -5.43
N PRO A 590 -14.33 25.98 -5.25
CA PRO A 590 -13.83 25.61 -3.94
C PRO A 590 -13.03 26.74 -3.27
N LEU A 591 -12.32 27.57 -4.05
CA LEU A 591 -11.58 28.73 -3.52
C LEU A 591 -12.55 29.77 -2.95
N PHE A 592 -13.59 30.13 -3.70
CA PHE A 592 -14.59 31.09 -3.23
C PHE A 592 -15.29 30.58 -1.97
N THR A 593 -15.78 29.35 -1.99
CA THR A 593 -16.55 28.76 -0.88
C THR A 593 -15.72 28.69 0.40
N SER A 594 -14.45 28.27 0.31
CA SER A 594 -13.58 28.13 1.50
C SER A 594 -13.24 29.49 2.12
N LEU A 595 -12.84 30.47 1.29
CA LEU A 595 -12.53 31.83 1.76
C LEU A 595 -13.76 32.54 2.34
N HIS A 596 -14.92 32.40 1.68
CA HIS A 596 -16.17 32.99 2.13
C HIS A 596 -16.65 32.37 3.45
N THR A 597 -16.53 31.05 3.60
CA THR A 597 -16.91 30.35 4.83
C THR A 597 -16.06 30.83 6.01
N LEU A 598 -14.75 30.98 5.83
CA LEU A 598 -13.87 31.55 6.85
C LEU A 598 -14.25 33.00 7.18
N LEU A 599 -14.49 33.84 6.17
CA LEU A 599 -14.88 35.23 6.37
C LEU A 599 -16.16 35.33 7.23
N MET A 600 -17.17 34.50 6.92
CA MET A 600 -18.41 34.44 7.68
C MET A 600 -18.22 33.89 9.09
N ALA A 601 -17.33 32.91 9.28
CA ALA A 601 -17.01 32.40 10.61
C ALA A 601 -16.38 33.49 11.50
N ILE A 602 -15.42 34.25 10.97
CA ILE A 602 -14.80 35.38 11.68
C ILE A 602 -15.82 36.49 11.93
N TYR A 603 -16.67 36.82 10.95
CA TYR A 603 -17.73 37.82 11.09
C TYR A 603 -18.70 37.48 12.23
N ARG A 604 -19.14 36.22 12.33
CA ARG A 604 -20.02 35.76 13.40
C ARG A 604 -19.38 35.94 14.79
N ARG A 605 -18.06 35.70 14.91
CA ARG A 605 -17.31 35.96 16.15
C ARG A 605 -17.23 37.45 16.47
N ASP A 606 -17.01 38.30 15.47
CA ASP A 606 -17.00 39.75 15.67
C ASP A 606 -18.39 40.30 16.08
N CYS A 607 -19.47 39.78 15.50
CA CYS A 607 -20.84 40.12 15.93
C CYS A 607 -21.12 39.70 17.38
N ARG A 608 -20.51 38.61 17.85
CA ARG A 608 -20.68 38.12 19.23
C ARG A 608 -19.95 39.00 20.23
N ARG A 609 -18.69 39.34 19.94
CA ARG A 609 -17.87 40.26 20.74
C ARG A 609 -16.99 41.07 19.77
N PRO A 610 -17.25 42.38 19.59
CA PRO A 610 -16.60 43.17 18.55
C PRO A 610 -15.12 43.36 18.85
N PHE A 611 -14.28 43.10 17.85
CA PHE A 611 -12.83 43.32 17.86
C PHE A 611 -12.32 44.00 16.58
N CYS A 612 -13.11 44.03 15.50
CA CYS A 612 -12.81 44.76 14.29
C CYS A 612 -13.10 46.28 14.42
N PRO A 613 -12.33 47.16 13.76
CA PRO A 613 -12.58 48.60 13.76
C PRO A 613 -13.83 48.98 12.95
N ASP A 614 -14.38 50.16 13.21
CA ASP A 614 -15.56 50.67 12.50
C ASP A 614 -15.35 50.73 10.98
N GLY A 615 -16.30 50.16 10.24
CA GLY A 615 -16.27 50.12 8.78
C GLY A 615 -15.34 49.05 8.18
N HIS A 616 -14.74 48.17 8.99
CA HIS A 616 -13.90 47.06 8.54
C HIS A 616 -14.58 46.13 7.53
N TRP A 617 -15.85 45.83 7.77
CA TRP A 617 -16.66 44.94 6.94
C TRP A 617 -17.20 45.62 5.67
N LEU A 618 -17.07 46.95 5.55
CA LEU A 618 -17.59 47.72 4.42
C LEU A 618 -16.55 47.79 3.30
N ALA A 619 -16.91 47.32 2.10
CA ALA A 619 -16.13 47.57 0.89
C ALA A 619 -16.43 49.00 0.39
N LYS A 620 -15.43 49.89 0.41
CA LYS A 620 -15.58 51.26 -0.10
C LYS A 620 -15.63 51.25 -1.63
N LEU A 621 -16.82 51.38 -2.20
CA LEU A 621 -17.02 51.88 -3.56
C LEU A 621 -16.77 53.40 -3.58
N ARG A 622 -16.30 53.95 -4.71
CA ARG A 622 -16.10 55.39 -4.94
C ARG A 622 -17.34 56.19 -4.51
N GLY A 623 -17.36 56.67 -3.25
CA GLY A 623 -18.39 57.56 -2.70
C GLY A 623 -19.62 56.91 -2.05
N THR A 624 -19.80 55.59 -2.08
CA THR A 624 -20.95 54.90 -1.46
C THR A 624 -20.51 53.60 -0.81
N SER A 625 -20.78 53.46 0.50
CA SER A 625 -20.58 52.22 1.26
C SER A 625 -21.74 51.27 1.00
N LEU A 626 -21.46 50.17 0.29
CA LEU A 626 -22.41 49.07 0.10
C LEU A 626 -21.98 47.89 0.95
N TRP A 627 -22.95 47.32 1.68
CA TRP A 627 -22.82 46.03 2.35
C TRP A 627 -22.64 44.95 1.29
N PHE A 628 -21.51 44.24 1.31
CA PHE A 628 -21.22 43.19 0.32
C PHE A 628 -21.61 41.78 0.79
N LEU A 629 -22.12 41.62 2.02
CA LEU A 629 -22.28 40.31 2.67
C LEU A 629 -23.70 40.06 3.19
N GLY A 630 -24.71 40.55 2.46
CA GLY A 630 -26.12 40.18 2.63
C GLY A 630 -26.61 39.42 1.41
#